data_AF-A0AAD8FY43-F1
#
_entry.id   AF-A0AAD8FY43-F1
#
_cell.length_a   1.000
_cell.length_b   1.000
_cell.length_c   1.000
_cell.angle_alpha   90.00
_cell.angle_beta   90.00
_cell.angle_gamma   90.00
#
_symmetry.space_group_name_H-M   'P 1'
#
loop_
_entity.id
_entity.type
_entity.pdbx_description
1 polymer ?
#
loop_
_entity_poly.entity_id
_entity_poly.type
_entity_poly.pdbx_seq_one_letter_code
_entity_poly.pdbx_strand_id
1 'polypeptide(L)'
;MEMASLERQVESVERNISFLRKEQLALLHGLHLEILTLQKQCAELTCELDKKPPDRSQAEAEEQLREELAARCRHAEARLGDQERGNEDLRRELSHKGALVGALRSSLKEKERRFLEELKQRSHRVTVLNTELQKQSQTAAYLSFQLHVARQKLHRQPPATTLPPPNLKPKRRSHKQSAHTLTASELRSERVRECVPKEKVTGPEEPCAMPDPALFLYPRRHRHRQHSHSSQAATPRAGHRRAKAQRDGTRAGEGAEAGKTVSGGQGEVGVTEMLPAAGEEEDEAEQ
;
A
#
# COMPACT_ATOMS: atom_id res chain seq x y z
N MET A 1 -119.25 -28.78 -21.94
CA MET A 1 -118.52 -28.02 -20.89
C MET A 1 -117.07 -27.70 -21.30
N GLU A 2 -116.45 -28.44 -22.21
CA GLU A 2 -115.03 -28.27 -22.60
C GLU A 2 -114.71 -26.97 -23.36
N MET A 3 -115.60 -26.49 -24.25
CA MET A 3 -115.34 -25.26 -25.03
C MET A 3 -115.18 -24.01 -24.14
N ALA A 4 -116.01 -23.86 -23.11
CA ALA A 4 -115.91 -22.74 -22.17
C ALA A 4 -114.65 -22.80 -21.27
N SER A 5 -114.03 -23.98 -21.14
CA SER A 5 -112.74 -24.13 -20.45
C SER A 5 -111.58 -23.73 -21.35
N LEU A 6 -111.66 -24.09 -22.64
CA LEU A 6 -110.65 -23.74 -23.64
C LEU A 6 -110.62 -22.22 -23.88
N GLU A 7 -111.77 -21.56 -23.96
CA GLU A 7 -111.87 -20.09 -24.08
C GLU A 7 -111.19 -19.37 -22.90
N ARG A 8 -111.47 -19.79 -21.65
CA ARG A 8 -110.80 -19.26 -20.46
C ARG A 8 -109.29 -19.49 -20.49
N GLN A 9 -108.84 -20.61 -21.05
CA GLN A 9 -107.41 -20.94 -21.17
C GLN A 9 -106.72 -20.07 -22.22
N VAL A 10 -107.39 -19.83 -23.37
CA VAL A 10 -106.93 -18.90 -24.40
C VAL A 10 -106.85 -17.49 -23.84
N GLU A 11 -107.90 -16.99 -23.18
CA GLU A 11 -107.86 -15.66 -22.56
C GLU A 11 -106.77 -15.53 -21.48
N SER A 12 -106.49 -16.61 -20.72
CA SER A 12 -105.39 -16.62 -19.74
C SER A 12 -104.03 -16.54 -20.42
N VAL A 13 -103.83 -17.27 -21.51
CA VAL A 13 -102.58 -17.23 -22.29
C VAL A 13 -102.42 -15.87 -22.96
N GLU A 14 -103.49 -15.27 -23.49
CA GLU A 14 -103.46 -13.92 -24.06
C GLU A 14 -103.09 -12.85 -23.02
N ARG A 15 -103.65 -12.94 -21.81
CA ARG A 15 -103.25 -12.08 -20.68
C ARG A 15 -101.78 -12.30 -20.33
N ASN A 16 -101.31 -13.54 -20.25
CA ASN A 16 -99.91 -13.86 -19.97
C ASN A 16 -98.96 -13.34 -21.08
N ILE A 17 -99.33 -13.48 -22.35
CA ILE A 17 -98.56 -12.92 -23.48
C ILE A 17 -98.54 -11.39 -23.39
N SER A 18 -99.67 -10.76 -23.09
CA SER A 18 -99.74 -9.31 -22.93
C SER A 18 -98.87 -8.82 -21.76
N PHE A 19 -98.80 -9.60 -20.68
CA PHE A 19 -97.96 -9.33 -19.52
C PHE A 19 -96.48 -9.48 -19.87
N LEU A 20 -96.08 -10.61 -20.47
CA LEU A 20 -94.71 -10.84 -20.94
C LEU A 20 -94.26 -9.77 -21.94
N ARG A 21 -95.13 -9.35 -22.86
CA ARG A 21 -94.83 -8.25 -23.80
C ARG A 21 -94.58 -6.92 -23.08
N LYS A 22 -95.36 -6.63 -22.03
CA LYS A 22 -95.14 -5.44 -21.19
C LYS A 22 -93.82 -5.53 -20.42
N GLU A 23 -93.50 -6.68 -19.84
CA GLU A 23 -92.24 -6.89 -19.12
C GLU A 23 -91.03 -6.83 -20.05
N GLN A 24 -91.09 -7.46 -21.22
CA GLN A 24 -90.04 -7.39 -22.25
C GLN A 24 -89.78 -5.94 -22.67
N LEU A 25 -90.84 -5.16 -22.89
CA LEU A 25 -90.72 -3.75 -23.25
C LEU A 25 -90.11 -2.92 -22.10
N ALA A 26 -90.50 -3.19 -20.85
CA ALA A 26 -89.94 -2.53 -19.68
C ALA A 26 -88.44 -2.84 -19.49
N LEU A 27 -88.04 -4.11 -19.66
CA LEU A 27 -86.64 -4.52 -19.59
C LEU A 27 -85.80 -3.88 -20.70
N LEU A 28 -86.30 -3.91 -21.95
CA LEU A 28 -85.60 -3.33 -23.09
C LEU A 28 -85.44 -1.81 -22.92
N HIS A 29 -86.46 -1.12 -22.42
CA HIS A 29 -86.36 0.29 -22.08
C HIS A 29 -85.34 0.55 -20.95
N GLY A 30 -85.34 -0.28 -19.90
CA GLY A 30 -84.37 -0.19 -18.81
C GLY A 30 -82.91 -0.39 -19.26
N LEU A 31 -82.65 -1.42 -20.07
CA LEU A 31 -81.32 -1.67 -20.65
C LEU A 31 -80.87 -0.55 -21.57
N HIS A 32 -81.78 0.02 -22.37
CA HIS A 32 -81.44 1.16 -23.22
C HIS A 32 -81.00 2.37 -22.39
N LEU A 33 -81.68 2.65 -21.27
CA LEU A 33 -81.27 3.70 -20.34
C LEU A 33 -79.90 3.39 -19.71
N GLU A 34 -79.65 2.15 -19.31
CA GLU A 34 -78.36 1.74 -18.73
C GLU A 34 -77.20 1.91 -19.72
N ILE A 35 -77.39 1.48 -20.97
CA ILE A 35 -76.42 1.69 -22.05
C ILE A 35 -76.16 3.18 -22.24
N LEU A 36 -77.20 4.02 -22.27
CA LEU A 36 -77.04 5.46 -22.38
C LEU A 36 -76.28 6.06 -21.19
N THR A 37 -76.54 5.58 -19.97
CA THR A 37 -75.82 6.04 -18.77
C THR A 37 -74.35 5.63 -18.79
N LEU A 38 -74.03 4.40 -19.20
CA LEU A 38 -72.66 3.93 -19.34
C LEU A 38 -71.93 4.65 -20.46
N GLN A 39 -72.58 4.87 -21.60
CA GLN A 39 -72.03 5.66 -22.70
C GLN A 39 -71.69 7.08 -22.25
N LYS A 40 -72.58 7.70 -21.46
CA LYS A 40 -72.32 9.01 -20.86
C LYS A 40 -71.11 8.97 -19.92
N GLN A 41 -71.02 7.99 -19.02
CA GLN A 41 -69.88 7.85 -18.10
C GLN A 41 -68.57 7.59 -18.83
N CYS A 42 -68.56 6.74 -19.86
CA CYS A 42 -67.39 6.49 -20.67
C CYS A 42 -66.96 7.75 -21.44
N ALA A 43 -67.91 8.51 -21.97
CA ALA A 43 -67.62 9.80 -22.62
C ALA A 43 -67.07 10.82 -21.63
N GLU A 44 -67.60 10.86 -20.40
CA GLU A 44 -67.10 11.70 -19.31
C GLU A 44 -65.66 11.33 -18.93
N LEU A 45 -65.37 10.05 -18.67
CA LEU A 45 -64.02 9.57 -18.35
C LEU A 45 -63.02 9.79 -19.48
N THR A 46 -63.45 9.59 -20.73
CA THR A 46 -62.61 9.87 -21.91
C THR A 46 -62.30 11.36 -21.99
N CYS A 47 -63.32 12.22 -21.81
CA CYS A 47 -63.13 13.66 -21.71
C CYS A 47 -62.24 14.07 -20.52
N GLU A 48 -62.33 13.39 -19.38
CA GLU A 48 -61.49 13.65 -18.20
C GLU A 48 -60.03 13.29 -18.45
N LEU A 49 -59.76 12.15 -19.10
CA LEU A 49 -58.41 11.75 -19.50
C LEU A 49 -57.83 12.68 -20.56
N ASP A 50 -58.61 13.07 -21.56
CA ASP A 50 -58.19 14.03 -22.59
C ASP A 50 -57.95 15.43 -22.00
N LYS A 51 -58.74 15.83 -21.00
CA LYS A 51 -58.58 17.09 -20.25
C LYS A 51 -57.50 17.03 -19.19
N LYS A 52 -56.99 15.84 -18.86
CA LYS A 52 -55.86 15.64 -17.95
C LYS A 52 -54.62 15.23 -18.76
N PRO A 53 -54.11 16.11 -19.64
CA PRO A 53 -52.72 15.96 -20.03
C PRO A 53 -51.87 15.99 -18.74
N PRO A 54 -50.67 15.38 -18.72
CA PRO A 54 -49.74 15.65 -17.64
C PRO A 54 -49.66 17.18 -17.52
N ASP A 55 -50.06 17.73 -16.36
CA ASP A 55 -50.02 19.17 -16.14
C ASP A 55 -48.63 19.63 -16.56
N ARG A 56 -48.51 20.60 -17.48
CA ARG A 56 -47.20 21.03 -17.98
C ARG A 56 -46.25 21.36 -16.83
N SER A 57 -46.79 21.92 -15.75
CA SER A 57 -46.12 22.16 -14.47
C SER A 57 -45.63 20.90 -13.76
N GLN A 58 -46.37 19.79 -13.82
CA GLN A 58 -45.96 18.48 -13.27
C GLN A 58 -44.86 17.85 -14.12
N ALA A 59 -45.00 17.88 -15.46
CA ALA A 59 -43.97 17.38 -16.37
C ALA A 59 -42.66 18.17 -16.21
N GLU A 60 -42.74 19.49 -16.09
CA GLU A 60 -41.61 20.39 -15.82
C GLU A 60 -40.98 20.12 -14.44
N ALA A 61 -41.79 19.89 -13.40
CA ALA A 61 -41.28 19.54 -12.07
C ALA A 61 -40.55 18.18 -12.06
N GLU A 62 -41.07 17.19 -12.78
CA GLU A 62 -40.40 15.90 -12.95
C GLU A 62 -39.10 16.03 -13.75
N GLU A 63 -39.07 16.86 -14.79
CA GLU A 63 -37.85 17.15 -15.56
C GLU A 63 -36.79 17.85 -14.71
N GLN A 64 -37.18 18.83 -13.90
CA GLN A 64 -36.27 19.49 -12.95
C GLN A 64 -35.69 18.52 -11.93
N LEU A 65 -36.52 17.62 -11.37
CA LEU A 65 -36.05 16.58 -10.45
C LEU A 65 -35.08 15.61 -11.15
N ARG A 66 -35.38 15.20 -12.40
CA ARG A 66 -34.48 14.36 -13.20
C ARG A 66 -33.16 15.06 -13.45
N GLU A 67 -33.17 16.35 -13.75
CA GLU A 67 -31.95 17.14 -13.96
C GLU A 67 -31.12 17.27 -12.67
N GLU A 68 -31.76 17.53 -11.54
CA GLU A 68 -31.08 17.59 -10.24
C GLU A 68 -30.45 16.25 -9.86
N LEU A 69 -31.20 15.15 -10.02
CA LEU A 69 -30.67 13.80 -9.80
C LEU A 69 -29.51 13.51 -10.74
N ALA A 70 -29.63 13.86 -12.02
CA ALA A 70 -28.54 13.69 -12.98
C ALA A 70 -27.31 14.52 -12.60
N ALA A 71 -27.48 15.74 -12.10
CA ALA A 71 -26.38 16.56 -11.60
C ALA A 71 -25.70 15.95 -10.36
N ARG A 72 -26.49 15.42 -9.42
CA ARG A 72 -25.98 14.70 -8.24
C ARG A 72 -25.23 13.43 -8.63
N CYS A 73 -25.74 12.66 -9.60
CA CYS A 73 -25.07 11.48 -10.16
C CYS A 73 -23.74 11.86 -10.81
N ARG A 74 -23.71 12.86 -11.70
CA ARG A 74 -22.48 13.34 -12.34
C ARG A 74 -21.43 13.78 -11.31
N HIS A 75 -21.85 14.47 -10.24
CA HIS A 75 -20.94 14.88 -9.19
C HIS A 75 -20.37 13.68 -8.40
N ALA A 76 -21.21 12.69 -8.08
CA ALA A 76 -20.78 11.47 -7.42
C ALA A 76 -19.81 10.67 -8.29
N GLU A 77 -20.09 10.53 -9.58
CA GLU A 77 -19.22 9.87 -10.57
C GLU A 77 -17.86 10.57 -10.69
N ALA A 78 -17.84 11.91 -10.76
CA ALA A 78 -16.60 12.67 -10.80
C ALA A 78 -15.73 12.41 -9.56
N ARG A 79 -16.35 12.42 -8.37
CA ARG A 79 -15.66 12.11 -7.10
C ARG A 79 -15.14 10.68 -7.05
N LEU A 80 -15.92 9.70 -7.54
CA LEU A 80 -15.48 8.31 -7.64
C LEU A 80 -14.29 8.19 -8.60
N GLY A 81 -14.36 8.82 -9.76
CA GLY A 81 -13.26 8.83 -10.73
C GLY A 81 -11.97 9.45 -10.18
N ASP A 82 -12.07 10.53 -9.38
CA ASP A 82 -10.90 11.10 -8.69
C ASP A 82 -10.30 10.12 -7.68
N GLN A 83 -11.15 9.44 -6.91
CA GLN A 83 -10.72 8.42 -5.94
C GLN A 83 -10.08 7.22 -6.63
N GLU A 84 -10.63 6.75 -7.75
CA GLU A 84 -10.08 5.65 -8.54
C GLU A 84 -8.70 6.01 -9.10
N ARG A 85 -8.54 7.20 -9.68
CA ARG A 85 -7.24 7.71 -10.13
C ARG A 85 -6.21 7.74 -8.99
N GLY A 86 -6.60 8.29 -7.84
CA GLY A 86 -5.73 8.32 -6.65
C GLY A 86 -5.35 6.92 -6.16
N ASN A 87 -6.30 5.98 -6.17
CA ASN A 87 -6.05 4.58 -5.78
C ASN A 87 -5.10 3.88 -6.78
N GLU A 88 -5.23 4.14 -8.07
CA GLU A 88 -4.31 3.62 -9.08
C GLU A 88 -2.89 4.15 -8.89
N ASP A 89 -2.73 5.45 -8.62
CA ASP A 89 -1.44 6.05 -8.33
C ASP A 89 -0.78 5.42 -7.10
N LEU A 90 -1.54 5.25 -6.02
CA LEU A 90 -1.07 4.56 -4.82
C LEU A 90 -0.67 3.10 -5.10
N ARG A 91 -1.44 2.37 -5.92
CA ARG A 91 -1.09 0.99 -6.33
C ARG A 91 0.22 0.97 -7.14
N ARG A 92 0.42 1.91 -8.06
CA ARG A 92 1.67 2.04 -8.83
C ARG A 92 2.85 2.34 -7.92
N GLU A 93 2.70 3.26 -6.97
CA GLU A 93 3.73 3.57 -5.98
C GLU A 93 4.08 2.37 -5.11
N LEU A 94 3.07 1.64 -4.61
CA LEU A 94 3.28 0.44 -3.80
C LEU A 94 4.00 -0.65 -4.59
N SER A 95 3.64 -0.84 -5.86
CA SER A 95 4.34 -1.77 -6.76
C SER A 95 5.81 -1.37 -6.94
N HIS A 96 6.08 -0.10 -7.23
CA HIS A 96 7.44 0.41 -7.38
C HIS A 96 8.27 0.26 -6.09
N LYS A 97 7.71 0.65 -4.94
CA LYS A 97 8.34 0.48 -3.62
C LYS A 97 8.59 -0.99 -3.32
N GLY A 98 7.65 -1.88 -3.66
CA GLY A 98 7.79 -3.33 -3.54
C GLY A 98 8.96 -3.87 -4.37
N ALA A 99 9.09 -3.43 -5.63
CA ALA A 99 10.21 -3.79 -6.49
C ALA A 99 11.56 -3.30 -5.93
N LEU A 100 11.62 -2.07 -5.45
CA LEU A 100 12.82 -1.51 -4.82
C LEU A 100 13.23 -2.30 -3.57
N VAL A 101 12.28 -2.61 -2.69
CA VAL A 101 12.52 -3.46 -1.51
C VAL A 101 13.02 -4.84 -1.94
N GLY A 102 12.43 -5.43 -2.98
CA GLY A 102 12.90 -6.69 -3.56
C GLY A 102 14.35 -6.64 -4.03
N ALA A 103 14.72 -5.60 -4.77
CA ALA A 103 16.08 -5.37 -5.26
C ALA A 103 17.10 -5.12 -4.13
N LEU A 104 16.71 -4.36 -3.10
CA LEU A 104 17.57 -4.14 -1.94
C LEU A 104 17.77 -5.43 -1.13
N ARG A 105 16.72 -6.22 -0.94
CA ARG A 105 16.81 -7.53 -0.27
C ARG A 105 17.71 -8.50 -1.02
N SER A 106 17.60 -8.58 -2.34
CA SER A 106 18.48 -9.46 -3.15
C SER A 106 19.93 -8.96 -3.13
N SER A 107 20.16 -7.65 -3.22
CA SER A 107 21.49 -7.04 -3.11
C SER A 107 22.15 -7.32 -1.76
N LEU A 108 21.39 -7.22 -0.65
CA LEU A 108 21.90 -7.55 0.68
C LEU A 108 22.29 -9.02 0.78
N LYS A 109 21.43 -9.94 0.31
CA LYS A 109 21.73 -11.38 0.28
C LYS A 109 22.97 -11.71 -0.56
N GLU A 110 23.12 -11.04 -1.70
CA GLU A 110 24.29 -11.21 -2.56
C GLU A 110 25.57 -10.71 -1.89
N LYS A 111 25.52 -9.56 -1.20
CA LYS A 111 26.66 -9.07 -0.40
C LYS A 111 27.00 -10.02 0.74
N GLU A 112 26.02 -10.52 1.47
CA GLU A 112 26.21 -11.51 2.54
C GLU A 112 26.92 -12.76 2.01
N ARG A 113 26.45 -13.29 0.87
CA ARG A 113 27.07 -14.44 0.21
C ARG A 113 28.54 -14.17 -0.13
N ARG A 114 28.84 -13.01 -0.73
CA ARG A 114 30.22 -12.60 -1.06
C ARG A 114 31.09 -12.46 0.19
N PHE A 115 30.60 -11.86 1.26
CA PHE A 115 31.35 -11.74 2.52
C PHE A 115 31.68 -13.09 3.13
N LEU A 116 30.76 -14.06 3.07
CA LEU A 116 31.00 -15.41 3.55
C LEU A 116 32.03 -16.16 2.69
N GLU A 117 31.98 -15.99 1.37
CA GLU A 117 32.98 -16.55 0.44
C GLU A 117 34.37 -15.98 0.72
N GLU A 118 34.49 -14.66 0.88
CA GLU A 118 35.74 -14.00 1.27
C GLU A 118 36.26 -14.46 2.62
N LEU A 119 35.37 -14.58 3.62
CA LEU A 119 35.74 -15.04 4.96
C LEU A 119 36.29 -16.47 4.92
N LYS A 120 35.64 -17.37 4.16
CA LYS A 120 36.11 -18.74 3.93
C LYS A 120 37.49 -18.75 3.25
N GLN A 121 37.66 -17.94 2.20
CA GLN A 121 38.94 -17.87 1.47
C GLN A 121 40.07 -17.37 2.37
N ARG A 122 39.84 -16.33 3.16
CA ARG A 122 40.83 -15.78 4.10
C ARG A 122 41.14 -16.76 5.22
N SER A 123 40.12 -17.43 5.77
CA SER A 123 40.30 -18.46 6.79
C SER A 123 41.21 -19.59 6.27
N HIS A 124 40.94 -20.09 5.06
CA HIS A 124 41.78 -21.11 4.44
C HIS A 124 43.23 -20.61 4.24
N ARG A 125 43.41 -19.38 3.77
CA ARG A 125 44.74 -18.77 3.62
C ARG A 125 45.49 -18.67 4.95
N VAL A 126 44.82 -18.28 6.02
CA VAL A 126 45.41 -18.25 7.37
C VAL A 126 45.82 -19.65 7.81
N THR A 127 44.99 -20.67 7.58
CA THR A 127 45.33 -22.06 7.88
C THR A 127 46.60 -22.49 7.14
N VAL A 128 46.69 -22.22 5.83
CA VAL A 128 47.87 -22.57 5.02
C VAL A 128 49.13 -21.89 5.58
N LEU A 129 49.10 -20.57 5.78
CA LEU A 129 50.24 -19.82 6.31
C LEU A 129 50.64 -20.27 7.73
N ASN A 130 49.67 -20.64 8.57
CA ASN A 130 49.96 -21.16 9.91
C ASN A 130 50.69 -22.52 9.83
N THR A 131 50.25 -23.41 8.95
CA THR A 131 50.97 -24.69 8.73
C THR A 131 52.39 -24.48 8.18
N GLU A 132 52.58 -23.50 7.30
CA GLU A 132 53.91 -23.13 6.80
C GLU A 132 54.81 -22.59 7.91
N LEU A 133 54.28 -21.68 8.72
CA LEU A 133 54.98 -21.13 9.88
C LEU A 133 55.35 -22.22 10.89
N GLN A 134 54.47 -23.19 11.13
CA GLN A 134 54.74 -24.32 12.02
C GLN A 134 55.87 -25.20 11.48
N LYS A 135 55.89 -25.49 10.17
CA LYS A 135 56.99 -26.23 9.52
C LYS A 135 58.33 -25.49 9.65
N GLN A 136 58.32 -24.17 9.43
CA GLN A 136 59.51 -23.34 9.63
C GLN A 136 59.97 -23.35 11.09
N SER A 137 59.05 -23.27 12.04
CA SER A 137 59.34 -23.30 13.48
C SER A 137 59.95 -24.64 13.91
N GLN A 138 59.42 -25.77 13.42
CA GLN A 138 59.98 -27.11 13.65
C GLN A 138 61.40 -27.23 13.08
N THR A 139 61.63 -26.73 11.87
CA THR A 139 62.95 -26.73 11.24
C THR A 139 63.96 -25.87 12.02
N ALA A 140 63.54 -24.68 12.44
CA ALA A 140 64.37 -23.79 13.26
C ALA A 140 64.73 -24.42 14.62
N ALA A 141 63.77 -25.08 15.27
CA ALA A 141 64.01 -25.80 16.53
C ALA A 141 64.98 -26.98 16.33
N TYR A 142 64.82 -27.75 15.24
CA TYR A 142 65.73 -28.84 14.89
C TYR A 142 67.17 -28.36 14.68
N LEU A 143 67.37 -27.31 13.88
CA LEU A 143 68.70 -26.74 13.65
C LEU A 143 69.30 -26.15 14.94
N SER A 144 68.47 -25.50 15.77
CA SER A 144 68.90 -24.99 17.08
C SER A 144 69.36 -26.13 17.99
N PHE A 145 68.64 -27.24 18.02
CA PHE A 145 69.05 -28.44 18.76
C PHE A 145 70.37 -29.00 18.23
N GLN A 146 70.53 -29.14 16.91
CA GLN A 146 71.80 -29.57 16.31
C GLN A 146 72.96 -28.66 16.69
N LEU A 147 72.77 -27.34 16.66
CA LEU A 147 73.79 -26.37 17.07
C LEU A 147 74.14 -26.50 18.56
N HIS A 148 73.15 -26.71 19.43
CA HIS A 148 73.41 -26.96 20.85
C HIS A 148 74.21 -28.25 21.07
N VAL A 149 73.87 -29.34 20.38
CA VAL A 149 74.63 -30.59 20.42
C VAL A 149 76.05 -30.39 19.92
N ALA A 150 76.24 -29.72 18.78
CA ALA A 150 77.58 -29.43 18.24
C ALA A 150 78.40 -28.57 19.20
N ARG A 151 77.80 -27.52 19.78
CA ARG A 151 78.43 -26.70 20.83
C ARG A 151 78.83 -27.55 22.04
N GLN A 152 77.95 -28.43 22.53
CA GLN A 152 78.26 -29.30 23.67
C GLN A 152 79.43 -30.26 23.36
N LYS A 153 79.49 -30.82 22.14
CA LYS A 153 80.61 -31.67 21.70
C LYS A 153 81.94 -30.92 21.71
N LEU A 154 81.97 -29.67 21.24
CA LEU A 154 83.18 -28.82 21.31
C LEU A 154 83.57 -28.46 22.75
N HIS A 155 82.60 -28.17 23.62
CA HIS A 155 82.87 -27.82 25.02
C HIS A 155 83.30 -29.04 25.87
N ARG A 156 83.02 -30.27 25.44
CA ARG A 156 83.48 -31.50 26.10
C ARG A 156 84.86 -31.97 25.67
N GLN A 157 85.53 -31.29 24.74
CA GLN A 157 86.92 -31.55 24.40
C GLN A 157 87.81 -31.11 25.59
N PRO A 158 88.69 -31.97 26.13
CA PRO A 158 89.53 -31.58 27.27
C PRO A 158 90.50 -30.45 26.86
N PRO A 159 90.84 -29.52 27.77
CA PRO A 159 91.79 -28.46 27.48
C PRO A 159 93.18 -29.07 27.31
N ALA A 160 93.61 -29.30 26.07
CA ALA A 160 95.02 -29.41 25.77
C ALA A 160 95.63 -28.01 25.90
N THR A 161 96.22 -27.77 27.07
CA THR A 161 97.30 -26.83 27.38
C THR A 161 97.22 -25.40 26.81
N THR A 162 97.14 -24.46 27.77
CA THR A 162 97.70 -23.09 27.74
C THR A 162 97.07 -22.09 26.78
N LEU A 163 96.13 -21.28 27.31
CA LEU A 163 96.24 -19.83 27.57
C LEU A 163 94.81 -19.24 27.73
N PRO A 164 94.54 -18.39 28.74
CA PRO A 164 93.21 -17.85 28.94
C PRO A 164 92.87 -16.83 27.84
N PRO A 165 91.66 -16.85 27.24
CA PRO A 165 91.25 -15.77 26.36
C PRO A 165 91.12 -14.48 27.19
N PRO A 166 91.61 -13.32 26.70
CA PRO A 166 91.40 -12.08 27.41
C PRO A 166 89.90 -11.80 27.46
N ASN A 167 89.44 -11.46 28.65
CA ASN A 167 88.13 -10.89 28.95
C ASN A 167 87.84 -9.71 28.02
N LEU A 168 87.29 -9.97 26.83
CA LEU A 168 86.58 -8.96 26.06
C LEU A 168 85.21 -8.79 26.69
N LYS A 169 85.20 -8.01 27.77
CA LYS A 169 84.01 -7.33 28.27
C LYS A 169 83.29 -6.76 27.04
N PRO A 170 82.02 -7.12 26.74
CA PRO A 170 81.28 -6.40 25.73
C PRO A 170 81.15 -4.96 26.26
N LYS A 171 81.96 -4.06 25.70
CA LYS A 171 81.82 -2.62 25.87
C LYS A 171 80.38 -2.31 25.46
N ARG A 172 79.51 -2.10 26.45
CA ARG A 172 78.19 -1.52 26.24
C ARG A 172 78.42 -0.13 25.63
N ARG A 173 78.50 -0.07 24.30
CA ARG A 173 78.17 1.14 23.56
C ARG A 173 76.68 1.33 23.80
N SER A 174 76.36 2.19 24.75
CA SER A 174 75.06 2.84 24.83
C SER A 174 74.90 3.70 23.58
N HIS A 175 74.61 3.08 22.44
CA HIS A 175 73.88 3.79 21.40
C HIS A 175 72.48 4.01 21.94
N LYS A 176 72.14 5.29 22.12
CA LYS A 176 70.78 5.76 22.22
C LYS A 176 70.00 5.18 21.04
N GLN A 177 69.31 4.07 21.28
CA GLN A 177 68.19 3.60 20.47
C GLN A 177 66.97 3.55 21.40
N SER A 178 66.68 4.70 22.02
CA SER A 178 65.39 4.97 22.63
C SER A 178 64.59 5.79 21.62
N ALA A 179 64.04 5.11 20.61
CA ALA A 179 63.02 5.67 19.72
C ALA A 179 62.26 4.62 18.86
N HIS A 180 62.45 3.30 19.04
CA HIS A 180 61.81 2.30 18.16
C HIS A 180 61.10 1.13 18.85
N THR A 181 61.07 1.06 20.18
CA THR A 181 60.27 0.04 20.89
C THR A 181 58.77 0.38 20.95
N LEU A 182 58.38 1.63 20.71
CA LEU A 182 56.97 2.02 20.57
C LEU A 182 56.44 1.73 19.15
N THR A 183 57.29 1.80 18.13
CA THR A 183 56.88 1.60 16.73
C THR A 183 56.74 0.13 16.33
N ALA A 184 57.39 -0.82 17.00
CA ALA A 184 57.19 -2.25 16.73
C ALA A 184 55.85 -2.78 17.29
N SER A 185 55.29 -2.12 18.32
CA SER A 185 53.94 -2.38 18.83
C SER A 185 52.90 -1.74 17.92
N GLU A 186 53.15 -0.53 17.42
CA GLU A 186 52.31 0.14 16.42
C GLU A 186 52.31 -0.57 15.07
N LEU A 187 53.46 -1.05 14.56
CA LEU A 187 53.53 -1.85 13.32
C LEU A 187 52.85 -3.22 13.44
N ARG A 188 52.87 -3.83 14.64
CA ARG A 188 52.10 -5.05 14.92
C ARG A 188 50.61 -4.75 15.04
N SER A 189 50.25 -3.62 15.64
CA SER A 189 48.86 -3.16 15.72
C SER A 189 48.31 -2.73 14.36
N GLU A 190 49.12 -2.14 13.48
CA GLU A 190 48.79 -1.80 12.09
C GLU A 190 48.56 -3.05 11.25
N ARG A 191 49.45 -4.05 11.30
CA ARG A 191 49.24 -5.32 10.56
C ARG A 191 48.06 -6.14 11.07
N VAL A 192 47.72 -6.04 12.36
CA VAL A 192 46.50 -6.65 12.91
C VAL A 192 45.24 -5.85 12.51
N ARG A 193 45.35 -4.52 12.34
CA ARG A 193 44.27 -3.64 11.88
C ARG A 193 44.08 -3.60 10.36
N GLU A 194 45.05 -4.06 9.57
CA GLU A 194 44.92 -4.26 8.11
C GLU A 194 44.11 -5.52 7.75
N CYS A 195 43.92 -6.44 8.71
CA CYS A 195 43.11 -7.65 8.50
C CYS A 195 41.60 -7.41 8.62
N VAL A 196 41.18 -6.21 9.06
CA VAL A 196 39.78 -5.78 9.06
C VAL A 196 39.63 -4.80 7.89
N PRO A 197 38.81 -5.09 6.87
CA PRO A 197 38.52 -4.13 5.82
C PRO A 197 38.02 -2.82 6.43
N LYS A 198 38.81 -1.75 6.32
CA LYS A 198 38.31 -0.37 6.44
C LYS A 198 37.59 -0.02 5.14
N GLU A 199 36.52 -0.74 4.82
CA GLU A 199 35.49 -0.13 4.00
C GLU A 199 35.02 1.07 4.82
N LYS A 200 35.22 2.28 4.28
CA LYS A 200 34.49 3.45 4.75
C LYS A 200 33.03 3.19 4.39
N VAL A 201 32.36 2.38 5.20
CA VAL A 201 30.91 2.38 5.30
C VAL A 201 30.62 3.80 5.72
N THR A 202 30.19 4.65 4.78
CA THR A 202 29.31 5.75 5.12
C THR A 202 28.12 5.07 5.78
N GLY A 203 28.21 4.90 7.11
CA GLY A 203 27.07 4.47 7.90
C GLY A 203 25.94 5.44 7.61
N PRO A 204 24.67 5.00 7.69
CA PRO A 204 23.60 5.96 7.76
C PRO A 204 23.97 7.00 8.83
N GLU A 205 23.79 8.27 8.48
CA GLU A 205 23.87 9.43 9.38
C GLU A 205 23.47 9.02 10.81
N GLU A 206 24.26 9.44 11.81
CA GLU A 206 23.99 9.12 13.22
C GLU A 206 22.49 9.16 13.48
N PRO A 207 21.85 8.06 13.91
CA PRO A 207 20.42 8.04 14.10
C PRO A 207 20.10 9.12 15.12
N CYS A 208 19.54 10.24 14.62
CA CYS A 208 18.95 11.25 15.47
C CYS A 208 18.02 10.50 16.42
N ALA A 209 18.22 10.70 17.73
CA ALA A 209 17.38 10.07 18.74
C ALA A 209 15.92 10.24 18.32
N MET A 210 15.19 9.12 18.24
CA MET A 210 13.79 9.13 17.81
C MET A 210 13.05 10.22 18.60
N PRO A 211 12.29 11.10 17.93
CA PRO A 211 11.52 12.10 18.64
C PRO A 211 10.62 11.40 19.64
N ASP A 212 10.61 11.89 20.88
CA ASP A 212 9.88 11.27 22.00
C ASP A 212 8.44 10.89 21.57
N PRO A 213 8.07 9.60 21.61
CA PRO A 213 6.74 9.15 21.20
C PRO A 213 5.61 9.82 22.00
N ALA A 214 5.92 10.35 23.19
CA ALA A 214 4.96 11.12 23.99
C ALA A 214 4.47 12.39 23.26
N LEU A 215 5.22 12.93 22.30
CA LEU A 215 4.80 14.08 21.48
C LEU A 215 3.58 13.80 20.58
N PHE A 216 3.27 12.53 20.34
CA PHE A 216 2.07 12.12 19.60
C PHE A 216 0.87 11.85 20.51
N LEU A 217 1.09 11.73 21.82
CA LEU A 217 0.07 11.43 22.82
C LEU A 217 -0.52 12.70 23.47
N TYR A 218 0.12 13.85 23.27
CA TYR A 218 -0.44 15.14 23.66
C TYR A 218 -1.26 15.73 22.52
N PRO A 219 -2.51 16.18 22.76
CA PRO A 219 -3.23 17.01 21.81
C PRO A 219 -2.35 18.21 21.45
N ARG A 220 -1.95 18.30 20.18
CA ARG A 220 -1.15 19.42 19.67
C ARG A 220 -1.89 20.72 19.92
N ARG A 221 -1.61 21.39 21.04
CA ARG A 221 -1.91 22.81 21.16
C ARG A 221 -0.95 23.52 20.22
N HIS A 222 -1.49 24.08 19.15
CA HIS A 222 -0.81 24.96 18.21
C HIS A 222 -0.05 26.02 19.02
N ARG A 223 1.24 25.79 19.28
CA ARG A 223 2.15 26.85 19.68
C ARG A 223 2.46 27.64 18.42
N HIS A 224 1.85 28.81 18.34
CA HIS A 224 2.25 29.87 17.45
C HIS A 224 3.67 30.30 17.83
N ARG A 225 4.68 29.60 17.28
CA ARG A 225 6.08 29.98 17.46
C ARG A 225 6.36 31.10 16.46
N GLN A 226 6.37 32.33 16.96
CA GLN A 226 6.94 33.46 16.25
C GLN A 226 8.41 33.12 15.96
N HIS A 227 8.72 32.95 14.68
CA HIS A 227 10.10 32.80 14.23
C HIS A 227 10.70 34.19 14.12
N SER A 228 11.50 34.56 15.10
CA SER A 228 12.49 35.62 14.97
C SER A 228 13.47 35.21 13.87
N HIS A 229 13.63 36.07 12.88
CA HIS A 229 14.69 35.98 11.89
C HIS A 229 15.98 36.49 12.52
N SER A 230 17.01 35.65 12.59
CA SER A 230 18.41 36.07 12.69
C SER A 230 19.15 35.63 11.42
N SER A 231 19.82 36.61 10.85
CA SER A 231 20.46 36.73 9.55
C SER A 231 21.70 35.86 9.36
N GLN A 232 21.97 35.44 8.11
CA GLN A 232 23.23 35.57 7.33
C GLN A 232 23.22 34.54 6.18
N ALA A 233 23.09 34.99 4.92
CA ALA A 233 24.18 35.13 3.92
C ALA A 233 24.49 33.78 3.20
N ALA A 234 24.55 33.61 1.87
CA ALA A 234 24.61 34.53 0.74
C ALA A 234 24.35 33.83 -0.62
N THR A 235 23.96 34.64 -1.63
CA THR A 235 24.13 34.49 -3.11
C THR A 235 23.13 33.60 -3.92
N PRO A 236 23.00 33.79 -5.26
CA PRO A 236 22.37 34.97 -5.87
C PRO A 236 21.35 34.65 -7.00
N ARG A 237 20.45 35.63 -7.22
CA ARG A 237 19.81 36.07 -8.48
C ARG A 237 19.48 35.04 -9.59
N ALA A 238 18.18 34.86 -9.82
CA ALA A 238 17.58 34.83 -11.16
C ALA A 238 16.22 35.55 -11.10
N GLY A 239 16.09 36.66 -11.83
CA GLY A 239 14.91 37.52 -11.77
C GLY A 239 13.94 37.23 -12.90
N HIS A 240 12.64 37.18 -12.60
CA HIS A 240 11.56 37.37 -13.58
C HIS A 240 10.39 38.17 -12.97
N ARG A 241 10.31 39.42 -13.43
CA ARG A 241 9.16 40.28 -13.78
C ARG A 241 7.73 39.98 -13.25
N ARG A 242 7.18 41.04 -12.63
CA ARG A 242 5.94 41.82 -12.97
C ARG A 242 4.63 41.62 -12.17
N ALA A 243 4.11 42.80 -11.75
CA ALA A 243 2.72 43.27 -11.55
C ALA A 243 1.89 42.63 -10.39
N LYS A 244 1.42 43.32 -9.35
CA LYS A 244 0.61 44.57 -9.12
C LYS A 244 -0.89 44.26 -8.91
N ALA A 245 -1.33 44.28 -7.64
CA ALA A 245 -2.67 44.62 -7.07
C ALA A 245 -2.63 44.15 -5.59
N GLN A 246 -2.67 44.93 -4.51
CA GLN A 246 -3.53 46.01 -4.01
C GLN A 246 -4.97 45.60 -3.65
N ARG A 247 -5.17 45.34 -2.34
CA ARG A 247 -6.35 45.66 -1.47
C ARG A 247 -7.66 44.90 -1.78
N ASP A 248 -8.54 44.51 -0.85
CA ASP A 248 -8.90 44.96 0.50
C ASP A 248 -9.57 43.80 1.31
N GLY A 249 -10.03 44.09 2.55
CA GLY A 249 -10.65 43.20 3.55
C GLY A 249 -11.80 42.29 3.06
N THR A 250 -12.35 41.35 3.84
CA THR A 250 -12.98 41.61 5.15
C THR A 250 -13.41 40.28 5.83
N ARG A 251 -13.16 40.22 7.14
CA ARG A 251 -13.90 39.65 8.28
C ARG A 251 -15.11 38.68 8.11
N ALA A 252 -15.11 37.70 9.03
CA ALA A 252 -16.20 37.07 9.79
C ALA A 252 -16.97 35.86 9.22
N GLY A 253 -17.12 34.86 10.10
CA GLY A 253 -18.06 33.74 9.98
C GLY A 253 -17.79 32.62 10.97
N GLU A 254 -18.07 32.86 12.27
CA GLU A 254 -18.20 31.82 13.29
C GLU A 254 -19.54 31.07 13.14
N GLY A 255 -19.52 29.77 13.39
CA GLY A 255 -20.66 28.87 13.64
C GLY A 255 -20.10 27.45 13.84
N ALA A 256 -20.09 26.85 15.04
CA ALA A 256 -21.21 26.21 15.74
C ALA A 256 -21.91 25.18 14.83
N GLU A 257 -22.19 23.91 15.16
CA GLU A 257 -22.18 23.12 16.38
C GLU A 257 -22.52 21.66 15.95
N ALA A 258 -22.24 20.69 16.82
CA ALA A 258 -22.93 19.41 16.99
C ALA A 258 -22.90 18.32 15.89
N GLY A 259 -22.55 17.09 16.31
CA GLY A 259 -22.79 15.87 15.53
C GLY A 259 -22.11 14.64 16.13
N LYS A 260 -22.81 13.97 17.05
CA LYS A 260 -22.38 12.81 17.84
C LYS A 260 -23.14 11.57 17.34
N THR A 261 -22.46 10.56 16.80
CA THR A 261 -22.93 9.16 16.61
C THR A 261 -21.68 8.26 16.51
N VAL A 262 -21.36 7.39 17.47
CA VAL A 262 -21.94 6.09 17.87
C VAL A 262 -21.88 5.02 16.76
N SER A 263 -20.95 4.10 17.00
CA SER A 263 -20.93 2.64 16.79
C SER A 263 -21.25 2.00 15.43
N GLY A 264 -20.34 1.10 15.06
CA GLY A 264 -20.68 -0.32 14.92
C GLY A 264 -20.73 -0.85 13.48
N GLY A 265 -20.09 -2.00 13.27
CA GLY A 265 -20.34 -2.83 12.09
C GLY A 265 -19.10 -3.52 11.55
N GLN A 266 -18.71 -4.61 12.19
CA GLN A 266 -17.89 -5.65 11.59
C GLN A 266 -18.69 -6.30 10.44
N GLY A 267 -18.04 -6.54 9.30
CA GLY A 267 -18.61 -7.29 8.18
C GLY A 267 -17.52 -8.15 7.56
N GLU A 268 -17.56 -9.44 7.91
CA GLU A 268 -16.79 -10.52 7.30
C GLU A 268 -17.17 -10.67 5.83
N VAL A 269 -16.16 -10.83 4.95
CA VAL A 269 -16.39 -11.12 3.53
C VAL A 269 -16.10 -12.60 3.31
N GLY A 270 -17.18 -13.37 3.09
CA GLY A 270 -17.12 -14.76 2.66
C GLY A 270 -16.58 -14.87 1.24
N VAL A 271 -15.62 -15.77 1.05
CA VAL A 271 -15.04 -16.15 -0.23
C VAL A 271 -16.02 -17.08 -0.94
N THR A 272 -16.50 -16.67 -2.12
CA THR A 272 -17.30 -17.52 -3.00
C THR A 272 -16.38 -18.17 -4.04
N GLU A 273 -16.35 -19.50 -4.06
CA GLU A 273 -15.67 -20.33 -5.05
C GLU A 273 -16.18 -20.06 -6.48
N MET A 274 -15.26 -19.96 -7.43
CA MET A 274 -15.52 -20.11 -8.87
C MET A 274 -15.00 -21.47 -9.33
N LEU A 275 -15.90 -22.37 -9.69
CA LEU A 275 -15.66 -23.50 -10.59
C LEU A 275 -15.68 -23.01 -12.04
N PRO A 276 -14.78 -23.46 -12.93
CA PRO A 276 -15.01 -23.39 -14.37
C PRO A 276 -15.65 -24.67 -14.88
N ALA A 277 -16.73 -24.49 -15.65
CA ALA A 277 -17.45 -25.52 -16.39
C ALA A 277 -16.69 -25.95 -17.65
N ALA A 278 -16.84 -27.23 -17.98
CA ALA A 278 -16.42 -27.85 -19.23
C ALA A 278 -17.42 -27.57 -20.38
N GLY A 279 -16.89 -27.64 -21.61
CA GLY A 279 -17.58 -27.62 -22.90
C GLY A 279 -16.49 -27.36 -23.95
N GLU A 280 -15.91 -28.35 -24.63
CA GLU A 280 -16.49 -29.21 -25.67
C GLU A 280 -17.24 -28.40 -26.75
N GLU A 281 -16.51 -27.99 -27.79
CA GLU A 281 -17.05 -27.83 -29.13
C GLU A 281 -16.10 -28.54 -30.11
N GLU A 282 -16.65 -29.58 -30.72
CA GLU A 282 -16.10 -30.33 -31.85
C GLU A 282 -16.39 -29.60 -33.18
N ASP A 283 -15.50 -29.86 -34.14
CA ASP A 283 -15.68 -29.94 -35.59
C ASP A 283 -16.91 -29.32 -36.29
N GLU A 284 -16.65 -28.43 -37.26
CA GLU A 284 -16.88 -28.67 -38.70
C GLU A 284 -16.80 -27.33 -39.48
N ALA A 285 -16.05 -27.33 -40.59
CA ALA A 285 -16.48 -26.84 -41.92
C ALA A 285 -15.30 -26.34 -42.78
N GLU A 286 -15.02 -27.13 -43.81
CA GLU A 286 -14.70 -26.73 -45.20
C GLU A 286 -14.02 -25.38 -45.47
N GLN A 287 -12.74 -25.43 -45.87
CA GLN A 287 -12.24 -25.06 -47.21
C GLN A 287 -10.74 -25.31 -47.36
#